data_AF-A0A645DD29-F1
#
_entry.id   AF-A0A645DD29-F1
#
_cell.length_a   1.000
_cell.length_b   1.000
_cell.length_c   1.000
_cell.angle_alpha   90.00
_cell.angle_beta   90.00
_cell.angle_gamma   90.00
#
_symmetry.space_group_name_H-M   'P 1'
#
loop_
_entity.id
_entity.type
_entity.pdbx_description
1 polymer ?
#
loop_
_entity_poly.entity_id
_entity_poly.type
_entity_poly.pdbx_seq_one_letter_code
_entity_poly.pdbx_strand_id
1 'polypeptide(L)'
;MISLQVEVLDEELIELVLGTHVNRQDEARDVIRSADARFKKIPQISPKQTIERTVGSITIDNENYLRYMGEIQLTKRNLPADEKVNVVAQVVTEDLPLIHQIHAGVNYQLIRKEGRKDEQN
;
A
#
# COMPACT_ATOMS: atom_id res chain seq x y z
N MET A 1 -13.71 -3.39 -10.68
CA MET A 1 -12.66 -2.70 -9.90
C MET A 1 -12.48 -3.50 -8.62
N ILE A 2 -11.26 -3.91 -8.29
CA ILE A 2 -10.97 -4.72 -7.09
C ILE A 2 -10.86 -3.77 -5.90
N SER A 3 -11.52 -4.06 -4.79
CA SER A 3 -11.41 -3.28 -3.55
C SER A 3 -10.74 -4.14 -2.50
N LEU A 4 -9.70 -3.60 -1.84
CA LEU A 4 -8.99 -4.26 -0.75
C LEU A 4 -9.19 -3.43 0.52
N GLN A 5 -9.68 -4.07 1.56
CA GLN A 5 -9.73 -3.50 2.90
C GLN A 5 -8.36 -3.57 3.55
N VAL A 6 -7.97 -2.51 4.24
CA VAL A 6 -6.67 -2.40 4.91
C VAL A 6 -6.83 -2.04 6.39
N GLU A 7 -6.04 -2.70 7.22
CA GLU A 7 -5.77 -2.32 8.61
C GLU A 7 -4.65 -1.28 8.64
N VAL A 8 -4.92 -0.15 9.28
CA VAL A 8 -4.02 1.00 9.32
C VAL A 8 -2.90 0.74 10.32
N LEU A 9 -1.67 0.97 9.89
CA LEU A 9 -0.49 0.89 10.75
C LEU A 9 0.09 2.28 11.03
N ASP A 10 0.03 3.19 10.05
CA ASP A 10 0.43 4.59 10.19
C ASP A 10 -0.71 5.56 9.83
N GLU A 11 -1.36 6.12 10.84
CA GLU A 11 -2.46 7.10 10.68
C GLU A 11 -1.99 8.43 10.05
N GLU A 12 -0.70 8.76 10.09
CA GLU A 12 -0.19 10.00 9.48
C GLU A 12 -0.05 9.89 7.97
N LEU A 13 0.23 8.67 7.46
CA LEU A 13 0.49 8.42 6.04
C LEU A 13 -0.69 7.72 5.33
N ILE A 14 -1.70 7.25 6.07
CA ILE A 14 -2.81 6.47 5.51
C ILE A 14 -3.54 7.18 4.37
N GLU A 15 -3.81 8.48 4.51
CA GLU A 15 -4.52 9.27 3.50
C GLU A 15 -3.75 9.39 2.17
N LEU A 16 -2.43 9.19 2.18
CA LEU A 16 -1.62 9.18 0.96
C LEU A 16 -1.87 7.90 0.14
N VAL A 17 -2.07 6.78 0.83
CA VAL A 17 -2.19 5.44 0.23
C VAL A 17 -3.63 4.97 0.01
N LEU A 18 -4.63 5.60 0.62
CA LEU A 18 -6.04 5.28 0.35
C LEU A 18 -6.51 5.81 -1.02
N GLY A 19 -7.59 5.21 -1.51
CA GLY A 19 -8.28 5.60 -2.73
C GLY A 19 -7.99 4.69 -3.92
N THR A 20 -8.17 5.22 -5.12
CA THR A 20 -8.06 4.47 -6.37
C THR A 20 -6.64 4.49 -6.89
N HIS A 21 -6.19 3.35 -7.40
CA HIS A 21 -4.89 3.14 -8.00
C HIS A 21 -5.02 2.33 -9.28
N VAL A 22 -4.05 2.51 -10.18
CA VAL A 22 -3.84 1.66 -11.34
C VAL A 22 -2.50 0.96 -11.17
N ASN A 23 -2.45 -0.36 -11.30
CA ASN A 23 -1.17 -1.06 -11.37
C ASN A 23 -0.46 -0.67 -12.68
N ARG A 24 0.86 -0.45 -12.61
CA ARG A 24 1.67 -0.15 -13.79
C ARG A 24 1.52 -1.23 -14.88
N GLN A 25 1.75 -0.83 -16.13
CA GLN A 25 1.76 -1.74 -17.28
C GLN A 25 2.97 -2.66 -17.27
N ASP A 26 4.11 -2.20 -16.74
CA ASP A 26 5.28 -3.01 -16.46
C ASP A 26 5.10 -3.78 -15.14
N GLU A 27 4.54 -4.99 -15.22
CA GLU A 27 4.26 -5.81 -14.04
C GLU A 27 5.55 -6.19 -13.32
N ALA A 28 5.62 -5.88 -12.02
CA ALA A 28 6.68 -6.37 -11.16
C ALA A 28 6.30 -7.73 -10.57
N ARG A 29 7.31 -8.60 -10.42
CA ARG A 29 7.15 -9.93 -9.82
C ARG A 29 6.65 -9.84 -8.37
N ASP A 30 7.14 -8.86 -7.63
CA ASP A 30 7.13 -8.87 -6.16
C ASP A 30 6.09 -7.94 -5.56
N VAL A 31 5.72 -6.92 -6.32
CA VAL A 31 4.89 -5.81 -5.87
C VAL A 31 3.95 -5.38 -6.99
N ILE A 32 2.79 -4.89 -6.60
CA ILE A 32 1.93 -4.04 -7.43
C ILE A 32 2.40 -2.61 -7.21
N ARG A 33 2.60 -1.87 -8.29
CA ARG A 33 3.12 -0.50 -8.23
C ARG A 33 2.04 0.45 -8.72
N SER A 34 1.67 1.42 -7.89
CA SER A 34 0.69 2.42 -8.29
C SER A 34 1.29 3.36 -9.33
N ALA A 35 0.64 3.48 -10.50
CA ALA A 35 1.05 4.39 -11.56
C ALA A 35 0.78 5.86 -11.20
N ASP A 36 -0.32 6.13 -10.51
CA ASP A 36 -0.84 7.49 -10.30
C ASP A 36 -0.35 8.19 -9.03
N ALA A 37 0.39 7.49 -8.17
CA ALA A 37 0.90 8.05 -6.92
C ALA A 37 1.70 9.35 -7.15
N ARG A 38 2.37 9.48 -8.29
CA ARG A 38 3.20 10.65 -8.66
C ARG A 38 2.41 11.93 -8.93
N PHE A 39 1.10 11.87 -9.12
CA PHE A 39 0.28 13.05 -9.43
C PHE A 39 -0.30 13.73 -8.19
N LYS A 40 -0.25 13.09 -7.01
CA LYS A 40 -0.61 13.73 -5.74
C LYS A 40 0.55 14.61 -5.26
N LYS A 41 0.25 15.73 -4.58
CA LYS A 41 1.27 16.53 -3.90
C LYS A 41 1.73 15.76 -2.66
N ILE A 42 2.80 14.98 -2.80
CA ILE A 42 3.34 14.17 -1.70
C ILE A 42 4.22 15.08 -0.81
N PRO A 43 3.97 15.16 0.51
CA PRO A 43 4.86 15.85 1.43
C PRO A 43 6.22 15.12 1.51
N GLN A 44 7.18 15.70 2.21
CA GLN A 44 8.37 14.95 2.58
C GLN A 44 7.96 13.78 3.50
N ILE A 45 8.40 12.57 3.16
CA ILE A 45 8.06 11.35 3.91
C ILE A 45 9.30 10.95 4.68
N SER A 46 9.31 11.15 6.01
CA SER A 46 10.43 10.70 6.83
C SER A 46 10.39 9.19 7.08
N PRO A 47 11.54 8.54 7.31
CA PRO A 47 11.59 7.11 7.57
C PRO A 47 10.84 6.75 8.85
N LYS A 48 9.87 5.84 8.74
CA LYS A 48 9.05 5.34 9.85
C LYS A 48 8.47 3.98 9.48
N GLN A 49 8.36 3.07 10.44
CA GLN A 49 7.88 1.70 10.20
C GLN A 49 8.59 1.01 9.01
N THR A 50 9.92 1.11 8.98
CA THR A 50 10.79 0.45 8.00
C THR A 50 11.03 -1.01 8.40
N ILE A 51 9.94 -1.76 8.51
CA ILE A 51 9.89 -3.15 9.01
C ILE A 51 9.77 -4.15 7.84
N GLU A 52 9.77 -5.44 8.15
CA GLU A 52 9.49 -6.48 7.15
C GLU A 52 8.14 -6.24 6.45
N ARG A 53 8.10 -6.52 5.15
CA ARG A 53 6.93 -6.29 4.31
C ARG A 53 6.31 -7.62 3.93
N THR A 54 5.39 -8.10 4.75
CA THR A 54 4.65 -9.35 4.50
C THR A 54 3.76 -9.23 3.26
N VAL A 55 3.22 -10.34 2.74
CA VAL A 55 2.19 -10.29 1.68
C VAL A 55 1.06 -9.35 2.10
N GLY A 56 0.65 -8.44 1.21
CA GLY A 56 -0.44 -7.49 1.50
C GLY A 56 -0.01 -6.21 2.22
N SER A 57 1.27 -6.02 2.50
CA SER A 57 1.76 -4.75 3.03
C SER A 57 1.59 -3.63 2.00
N ILE A 58 0.97 -2.53 2.42
CA ILE A 58 0.87 -1.27 1.68
C ILE A 58 2.02 -0.38 2.12
N THR A 59 2.83 0.04 1.17
CA THR A 59 4.04 0.80 1.46
C THR A 59 4.08 2.12 0.72
N ILE A 60 4.85 3.05 1.25
CA ILE A 60 5.24 4.28 0.57
C ILE A 60 6.74 4.51 0.73
N ASP A 61 7.42 4.79 -0.38
CA ASP A 61 8.87 5.05 -0.36
C ASP A 61 9.14 6.38 0.35
N ASN A 62 10.10 6.40 1.28
CA ASN A 62 10.44 7.57 2.09
C ASN A 62 11.57 8.39 1.46
N GLU A 63 11.99 9.48 2.12
CA GLU A 63 12.99 10.42 1.61
C GLU A 63 14.36 9.78 1.34
N ASN A 64 14.72 8.68 2.02
CA ASN A 64 15.94 7.94 1.76
C ASN A 64 15.92 7.24 0.38
N TYR A 65 14.74 7.12 -0.24
CA TYR A 65 14.57 6.63 -1.61
C TYR A 65 14.67 7.72 -2.68
N LEU A 66 15.04 8.95 -2.29
CA LEU A 66 15.40 10.04 -3.20
C LEU A 66 14.32 10.29 -4.25
N ARG A 67 14.67 10.16 -5.55
CA ARG A 67 13.75 10.36 -6.68
C ARG A 67 12.54 9.42 -6.71
N TYR A 68 12.55 8.36 -5.89
CA TYR A 68 11.44 7.40 -5.78
C TYR A 68 10.54 7.69 -4.57
N MET A 69 10.88 8.67 -3.71
CA MET A 69 10.05 9.06 -2.57
C MET A 69 8.59 9.27 -3.03
N GLY A 70 7.67 8.69 -2.28
CA GLY A 70 6.24 8.74 -2.54
C GLY A 70 5.71 7.66 -3.47
N GLU A 71 6.55 6.75 -3.99
CA GLU A 71 6.05 5.59 -4.73
C GLU A 71 5.24 4.67 -3.79
N ILE A 72 4.01 4.37 -4.17
CA ILE A 72 3.10 3.51 -3.42
C ILE A 72 3.12 2.11 -4.00
N GLN A 73 3.29 1.11 -3.14
CA GLN A 73 3.36 -0.30 -3.52
C GLN A 73 2.47 -1.17 -2.65
N LEU A 74 2.06 -2.32 -3.20
CA LEU A 74 1.37 -3.39 -2.50
C LEU A 74 2.16 -4.68 -2.73
N THR A 75 2.61 -5.34 -1.67
CA THR A 75 3.45 -6.54 -1.78
C THR A 75 2.66 -7.79 -2.16
N LYS A 76 3.18 -8.56 -3.11
CA LYS A 76 2.64 -9.87 -3.55
C LYS A 76 3.25 -11.04 -2.78
N ARG A 77 4.36 -10.78 -2.06
CA ARG A 77 5.13 -11.77 -1.29
C ARG A 77 5.85 -11.09 -0.13
N ASN A 78 6.33 -11.89 0.81
CA ASN A 78 7.18 -11.39 1.89
C ASN A 78 8.50 -10.84 1.31
N LEU A 79 8.85 -9.63 1.73
CA LEU A 79 10.10 -8.94 1.41
C LEU A 79 10.75 -8.50 2.73
N PRO A 80 12.10 -8.48 2.80
CA PRO A 80 12.81 -8.04 4.00
C PRO A 80 12.51 -6.58 4.31
N ALA A 81 12.84 -6.15 5.53
CA ALA A 81 12.84 -4.75 5.88
C ALA A 81 13.76 -3.91 4.97
N ASP A 82 13.39 -2.66 4.73
CA ASP A 82 14.16 -1.70 3.94
C ASP A 82 14.02 -0.32 4.57
N GLU A 83 15.15 0.31 4.93
CA GLU A 83 15.20 1.63 5.57
C GLU A 83 14.61 2.76 4.70
N LYS A 84 14.39 2.49 3.42
CA LYS A 84 13.87 3.45 2.43
C LYS A 84 12.37 3.32 2.22
N VAL A 85 11.71 2.35 2.86
CA VAL A 85 10.31 2.00 2.60
C VAL A 85 9.53 1.96 3.90
N ASN A 86 8.51 2.82 4.00
CA ASN A 86 7.60 2.83 5.15
C ASN A 86 6.44 1.86 4.88
N VAL A 87 6.10 1.04 5.88
CA VAL A 87 4.87 0.22 5.87
C VAL A 87 3.74 1.02 6.51
N VAL A 88 2.68 1.30 5.75
CA VAL A 88 1.58 2.22 6.14
C VAL A 88 0.32 1.47 6.55
N ALA A 89 0.03 0.35 5.90
CA ALA A 89 -1.16 -0.45 6.17
C ALA A 89 -0.94 -1.91 5.76
N GLN A 90 -1.88 -2.77 6.15
CA GLN A 90 -1.87 -4.19 5.82
C GLN A 90 -3.22 -4.60 5.26
N VAL A 91 -3.25 -5.22 4.08
CA VAL A 91 -4.48 -5.81 3.53
C VAL A 91 -5.01 -6.88 4.49
N VAL A 92 -6.32 -6.86 4.74
CA VAL A 92 -6.99 -7.82 5.61
C VAL A 92 -6.82 -9.24 5.07
N THR A 93 -6.83 -10.22 5.96
CA THR A 93 -6.56 -11.63 5.60
C THR A 93 -7.52 -12.15 4.54
N GLU A 94 -8.80 -11.73 4.62
CA GLU A 94 -9.87 -12.12 3.70
C GLU A 94 -9.63 -11.66 2.26
N ASP A 95 -8.93 -10.53 2.08
CA ASP A 95 -8.70 -9.91 0.77
C ASP A 95 -7.34 -10.27 0.16
N LEU A 96 -6.44 -10.94 0.89
CA LEU A 96 -5.13 -11.36 0.38
C LEU A 96 -5.19 -12.13 -0.95
N PRO A 97 -6.14 -13.09 -1.16
CA PRO A 97 -6.24 -13.80 -2.44
C PRO A 97 -6.55 -12.87 -3.64
N LEU A 98 -7.21 -11.73 -3.40
CA LEU A 98 -7.57 -10.76 -4.44
C LEU A 98 -6.36 -10.02 -5.01
N ILE A 99 -5.26 -9.93 -4.26
CA ILE A 99 -4.00 -9.32 -4.70
C ILE A 99 -3.52 -9.95 -6.01
N HIS A 100 -3.69 -11.26 -6.17
CA HIS A 100 -3.27 -11.99 -7.37
C HIS A 100 -4.09 -11.68 -8.62
N GLN A 101 -5.24 -11.01 -8.48
CA GLN A 101 -6.10 -10.59 -9.60
C GLN A 101 -5.72 -9.20 -10.13
N ILE A 102 -4.82 -8.48 -9.46
CA ILE A 102 -4.37 -7.14 -9.86
C ILE A 102 -3.17 -7.26 -10.79
N HIS A 103 -3.46 -7.55 -12.05
CA HIS A 103 -2.46 -7.64 -13.13
C HIS A 103 -2.05 -6.26 -13.66
N ALA A 104 -1.15 -6.23 -14.64
CA ALA A 104 -0.76 -5.01 -15.34
C ALA A 104 -1.98 -4.16 -15.79
N GLY A 105 -1.97 -2.87 -15.47
CA GLY A 105 -3.04 -1.94 -15.86
C GLY A 105 -4.37 -2.09 -15.13
N VAL A 106 -4.51 -3.05 -14.20
CA VAL A 106 -5.76 -3.25 -13.47
C VAL A 106 -5.97 -2.12 -12.45
N ASN A 107 -7.21 -1.63 -12.41
CA ASN A 107 -7.67 -0.67 -11.40
C ASN A 107 -8.02 -1.40 -10.11
N TYR A 108 -7.50 -0.89 -9.00
CA TYR A 108 -7.82 -1.35 -7.66
C TYR A 108 -8.04 -0.17 -6.71
N GLN A 109 -8.70 -0.43 -5.59
CA GLN A 109 -9.00 0.56 -4.58
C GLN A 109 -8.56 0.06 -3.21
N LEU A 110 -7.90 0.92 -2.45
CA LEU A 110 -7.56 0.69 -1.05
C LEU A 110 -8.56 1.44 -0.19
N ILE A 111 -9.25 0.71 0.70
CA ILE A 111 -10.25 1.27 1.62
C ILE A 111 -9.90 0.88 3.05
N ARG A 112 -10.09 1.80 3.99
CA ARG A 112 -9.91 1.51 5.41
C ARG A 112 -10.91 0.43 5.84
N LYS A 113 -10.46 -0.57 6.60
CA LYS A 113 -11.36 -1.51 7.27
C LYS A 113 -12.20 -0.72 8.27
N GLU A 114 -13.51 -0.65 8.06
CA GLU A 114 -14.41 -0.12 9.07
C GLU A 114 -14.41 -1.06 10.28
N GLY A 115 -14.08 -0.52 11.46
CA GLY A 115 -14.26 -1.27 12.69
C GLY A 115 -15.73 -1.65 12.82
N ARG A 116 -16.03 -2.92 13.15
CA ARG A 116 -17.33 -3.23 13.75
C ARG A 116 -17.49 -2.26 14.92
N LYS A 117 -18.49 -1.38 14.87
CA LYS A 117 -19.11 -0.91 16.09
C LYS A 117 -19.73 -2.16 16.68
N ASP A 118 -19.01 -2.83 17.57
CA ASP A 118 -19.64 -3.80 18.44
C ASP A 118 -20.69 -3.02 19.24
N GLU A 119 -21.95 -3.17 18.84
CA GLU A 119 -23.11 -2.83 19.65
C GLU A 119 -23.00 -3.65 20.94
N GLN A 120 -22.32 -3.09 21.94
CA GLN A 120 -22.48 -3.52 23.32
C GLN A 120 -23.86 -3.05 23.78
N ASN A 121 -24.81 -3.97 23.63
CA ASN A 121 -26.07 -4.02 24.34
C ASN A 121 -25.83 -4.35 25.83
#